data_AF-T0NF75-F1
#
_entry.id   AF-T0NF75-F1
#
_cell.length_a   1.000
_cell.length_b   1.000
_cell.length_c   1.000
_cell.angle_alpha   90.00
_cell.angle_beta   90.00
_cell.angle_gamma   90.00
#
_symmetry.space_group_name_H-M   'P 1'
#
loop_
_entity.id
_entity.type
_entity.pdbx_description
1 polymer ?
#
loop_
_entity_poly.entity_id
_entity_poly.type
_entity_poly.pdbx_seq_one_letter_code
_entity_poly.pdbx_strand_id
1 'polypeptide(L)'
;MAISLTGEPTLYTRLGELIEAATRRGITTFVVTNGTMPKVLETLNPLPTQLYVTVAGPTKEIFNDVLHPAIGNAWENFNKTLDLLPSLDTRTVIRHTMVKNVNFPFYDEYEKMDRRADPDFIESKGYVHVGQSAGRLSYENMPTHEEIMEFSSTLAKRLGYFEYADRFESRVAMIAKNPENAKINIDEEIQKTLKKLELSSD
;
A
#
# COMPACT_ATOMS: atom_id res chain seq x y z
N MET A 1 -8.77 2.56 -12.78
CA MET A 1 -8.39 1.15 -13.00
C MET A 1 -7.58 0.66 -11.83
N ALA A 2 -7.95 -0.49 -11.25
CA ALA A 2 -7.21 -1.14 -10.18
C ALA A 2 -6.33 -2.26 -10.75
N ILE A 3 -5.03 -2.18 -10.49
CA ILE A 3 -4.01 -3.15 -10.87
C ILE A 3 -3.62 -3.90 -9.57
N SER A 4 -4.48 -4.83 -9.15
CA SER A 4 -4.42 -5.40 -7.80
C SER A 4 -5.06 -6.80 -7.64
N LEU A 5 -5.38 -7.50 -8.74
CA LEU A 5 -6.21 -8.69 -8.69
C LEU A 5 -5.47 -9.89 -8.07
N THR A 6 -4.38 -10.32 -8.69
CA THR A 6 -3.55 -11.45 -8.24
C THR A 6 -2.11 -11.27 -8.72
N GLY A 7 -1.17 -11.90 -8.02
CA GLY A 7 0.25 -11.83 -8.32
C GLY A 7 0.89 -10.50 -7.91
N GLU A 8 2.15 -10.31 -8.30
CA GLU A 8 2.90 -9.08 -8.07
C GLU A 8 2.95 -8.26 -9.37
N PRO A 9 2.22 -7.13 -9.49
CA PRO A 9 2.10 -6.40 -10.74
C PRO A 9 3.43 -5.81 -11.24
N THR A 10 4.39 -5.55 -10.34
CA THR A 10 5.72 -5.07 -10.75
C THR A 10 6.54 -6.11 -11.51
N LEU A 11 6.11 -7.38 -11.54
CA LEU A 11 6.69 -8.39 -12.44
C LEU A 11 6.27 -8.23 -13.89
N TYR A 12 5.23 -7.44 -14.17
CA TYR A 12 4.80 -7.15 -15.54
C TYR A 12 5.69 -6.08 -16.17
N THR A 13 6.51 -6.48 -17.14
CA THR A 13 7.52 -5.61 -17.77
C THR A 13 6.94 -4.38 -18.47
N ARG A 14 5.67 -4.41 -18.86
CA ARG A 14 4.97 -3.31 -19.55
C ARG A 14 4.02 -2.55 -18.62
N LEU A 15 4.26 -2.57 -17.31
CA LEU A 15 3.43 -1.88 -16.32
C LEU A 15 3.33 -0.37 -16.60
N GLY A 16 4.45 0.28 -16.93
CA GLY A 16 4.45 1.71 -17.31
C GLY A 16 3.57 1.99 -18.52
N GLU A 17 3.72 1.20 -19.59
CA GLU A 17 2.89 1.31 -20.80
C GLU A 17 1.39 1.11 -20.50
N LEU A 18 1.05 0.20 -19.59
CA LEU A 18 -0.33 -0.02 -19.16
C LEU A 18 -0.89 1.19 -18.41
N ILE A 19 -0.09 1.79 -17.52
CA ILE A 19 -0.48 3.00 -16.78
C ILE A 19 -0.68 4.15 -17.76
N GLU A 20 0.28 4.37 -18.66
CA GLU A 20 0.19 5.39 -19.70
C GLU A 20 -1.05 5.21 -20.58
N ALA A 21 -1.32 3.98 -21.04
CA ALA A 21 -2.48 3.67 -21.85
C ALA A 21 -3.79 3.98 -21.13
N ALA A 22 -3.86 3.78 -19.81
CA ALA A 22 -5.01 4.15 -18.99
C ALA A 22 -5.13 5.67 -18.85
N THR A 23 -4.04 6.36 -18.55
CA THR A 23 -4.00 7.82 -18.41
C THR A 23 -4.45 8.53 -19.70
N ARG A 24 -3.97 8.09 -20.87
CA ARG A 24 -4.39 8.63 -22.18
C ARG A 24 -5.89 8.44 -22.47
N ARG A 25 -6.56 7.55 -21.74
CA ARG A 25 -8.02 7.32 -21.81
C ARG A 25 -8.79 8.05 -20.70
N GLY A 26 -8.13 8.91 -19.92
CA GLY A 26 -8.74 9.63 -18.80
C GLY A 26 -9.01 8.73 -17.59
N ILE A 27 -8.30 7.60 -17.44
CA ILE A 27 -8.52 6.63 -16.37
C ILE A 27 -7.39 6.73 -15.35
N THR A 28 -7.73 7.06 -14.10
CA THR A 28 -6.78 7.03 -12.96
C THR A 28 -6.36 5.60 -12.65
N THR A 29 -5.15 5.42 -12.12
CA THR A 29 -4.55 4.10 -11.91
C THR A 29 -4.14 3.87 -10.47
N PHE A 30 -4.49 2.69 -9.95
CA PHE A 30 -4.21 2.27 -8.58
C PHE A 30 -3.40 0.98 -8.66
N VAL A 31 -2.12 1.02 -8.27
CA VAL A 31 -1.24 -0.16 -8.29
C VAL A 31 -1.07 -0.68 -6.88
N VAL A 32 -1.30 -1.97 -6.66
CA VAL A 32 -1.07 -2.62 -5.36
C VAL A 32 0.08 -3.61 -5.49
N THR A 33 1.19 -3.33 -4.82
CA THR A 33 2.40 -4.16 -4.80
C THR A 33 2.68 -4.71 -3.40
N ASN A 34 3.38 -5.84 -3.32
CA ASN A 34 3.98 -6.36 -2.09
C ASN A 34 5.32 -5.68 -1.76
N GLY A 35 5.81 -4.77 -2.62
CA GLY A 35 7.00 -3.97 -2.39
C GLY A 35 8.33 -4.72 -2.57
N THR A 36 8.34 -5.94 -3.08
CA THR A 36 9.58 -6.73 -3.21
C THR A 36 10.45 -6.37 -4.42
N MET A 37 10.01 -5.42 -5.27
CA MET A 37 10.69 -4.99 -6.50
C MET A 37 11.02 -3.47 -6.49
N PRO A 38 11.89 -2.99 -5.59
CA PRO A 38 12.20 -1.56 -5.46
C PRO A 38 12.74 -0.95 -6.76
N LYS A 39 13.55 -1.71 -7.52
CA LYS A 39 14.12 -1.22 -8.78
C LYS A 39 13.08 -0.98 -9.87
N VAL A 40 12.00 -1.75 -9.89
CA VAL A 40 10.90 -1.50 -10.83
C VAL A 40 10.19 -0.20 -10.47
N LEU A 41 9.93 0.02 -9.17
CA LEU A 41 9.27 1.25 -8.70
C LEU A 41 10.13 2.50 -8.93
N GLU A 42 11.45 2.40 -8.74
CA GLU A 42 12.41 3.48 -8.98
C GLU A 42 12.43 3.94 -10.44
N THR A 43 12.25 3.02 -11.38
CA THR A 43 12.27 3.31 -12.83
C THR A 43 10.87 3.39 -13.47
N LEU A 44 9.81 3.22 -12.69
CA LEU A 44 8.45 3.16 -13.22
C LEU A 44 8.01 4.54 -13.73
N ASN A 45 7.80 4.64 -15.04
CA ASN A 45 7.32 5.86 -15.69
C ASN A 45 6.23 5.51 -16.72
N PRO A 46 5.05 6.18 -16.68
CA PRO A 46 4.59 7.06 -15.62
C PRO A 46 4.30 6.28 -14.33
N LEU A 47 4.41 6.97 -13.18
CA LEU A 47 3.90 6.45 -11.91
C LEU A 47 2.36 6.39 -11.94
N PRO A 48 1.73 5.50 -11.15
CA PRO A 48 0.28 5.44 -11.06
C PRO A 48 -0.29 6.69 -10.39
N THR A 49 -1.61 6.90 -10.47
CA THR A 49 -2.29 7.94 -9.69
C THR A 49 -2.13 7.72 -8.18
N GLN A 50 -2.20 6.45 -7.75
CA GLN A 50 -1.99 6.07 -6.36
C GLN A 50 -1.26 4.72 -6.28
N LEU A 51 -0.17 4.68 -5.51
CA LEU A 51 0.63 3.49 -5.26
C LEU A 51 0.34 2.94 -3.86
N TYR A 52 -0.09 1.68 -3.81
CA TYR A 52 -0.29 0.92 -2.58
C TYR A 52 0.86 -0.06 -2.37
N VAL A 53 1.49 0.00 -1.21
CA VAL A 53 2.42 -1.05 -0.74
C VAL A 53 1.74 -1.81 0.40
N THR A 54 1.57 -3.12 0.20
CA THR A 54 1.00 -3.99 1.24
C THR A 54 2.07 -4.37 2.24
N VAL A 55 1.78 -4.20 3.53
CA VAL A 55 2.62 -4.62 4.64
C VAL A 55 1.88 -5.71 5.41
N ALA A 56 2.42 -6.93 5.36
CA ALA A 56 1.82 -8.10 6.00
C ALA A 56 2.72 -8.72 7.09
N GLY A 57 3.95 -8.23 7.26
CA GLY A 57 4.87 -8.69 8.28
C GLY A 57 5.67 -7.53 8.85
N PRO A 58 5.44 -7.14 10.12
CA PRO A 58 6.11 -6.00 10.73
C PRO A 58 7.55 -6.28 11.17
N THR A 59 7.94 -7.56 11.22
CA THR A 59 9.32 -8.00 11.44
C THR A 59 9.78 -8.92 10.33
N LYS A 60 11.10 -9.16 10.22
CA LYS A 60 11.65 -10.07 9.20
C LYS A 60 11.12 -11.49 9.37
N GLU A 61 10.99 -11.94 10.62
CA GLU A 61 10.49 -13.25 10.99
C GLU A 61 9.03 -13.39 10.52
N ILE A 62 8.16 -12.48 10.95
CA ILE A 62 6.73 -12.52 10.59
C ILE A 62 6.55 -12.34 9.07
N PHE A 63 7.34 -11.48 8.42
CA PHE A 63 7.31 -11.30 6.97
C PHE A 63 7.59 -12.60 6.23
N ASN A 64 8.65 -13.33 6.62
CA ASN A 64 9.00 -14.60 5.99
C ASN A 64 7.95 -15.67 6.27
N ASP A 65 7.46 -15.76 7.50
CA ASP A 65 6.46 -16.75 7.90
C ASP A 65 5.08 -16.50 7.26
N VAL A 66 4.68 -15.24 7.08
CA VAL A 66 3.39 -14.91 6.46
C VAL A 66 3.47 -15.03 4.94
N LEU A 67 4.51 -14.44 4.33
CA LEU A 67 4.55 -14.28 2.88
C LEU A 67 5.21 -15.45 2.15
N HIS A 68 6.03 -16.26 2.83
CA HIS A 68 6.82 -17.33 2.21
C HIS A 68 7.47 -16.87 0.89
N PRO A 69 8.26 -15.79 0.91
CA PRO A 69 8.74 -15.17 -0.32
C PRO A 69 9.62 -16.14 -1.12
N ALA A 70 9.36 -16.24 -2.42
CA ALA A 70 10.17 -17.06 -3.32
C ALA A 70 11.58 -16.48 -3.56
N ILE A 71 11.78 -15.19 -3.27
CA ILE A 71 13.03 -14.47 -3.48
C ILE A 71 13.75 -14.32 -2.14
N GLY A 72 15.00 -14.80 -2.07
CA GLY A 72 15.76 -14.86 -0.81
C GLY A 72 16.06 -13.51 -0.14
N ASN A 73 16.01 -12.39 -0.87
CA ASN A 73 16.22 -11.04 -0.34
C ASN A 73 14.94 -10.18 -0.34
N ALA A 74 13.76 -10.82 -0.30
CA ALA A 74 12.48 -10.12 -0.35
C ALA A 74 12.29 -9.11 0.80
N TRP A 75 12.71 -9.44 2.02
CA TRP A 75 12.63 -8.53 3.16
C TRP A 75 13.51 -7.29 2.97
N GLU A 76 14.76 -7.47 2.53
CA GLU A 76 15.69 -6.38 2.29
C GLU A 76 15.19 -5.49 1.13
N ASN A 77 14.63 -6.08 0.09
CA ASN A 77 14.05 -5.34 -1.02
C ASN A 77 12.77 -4.58 -0.61
N PHE A 78 11.91 -5.20 0.19
CA PHE A 78 10.74 -4.54 0.77
C PHE A 78 11.15 -3.31 1.59
N ASN A 79 12.20 -3.43 2.42
CA ASN A 79 12.71 -2.30 3.19
C ASN A 79 13.25 -1.17 2.29
N LYS A 80 13.93 -1.50 1.19
CA LYS A 80 14.35 -0.50 0.20
C LYS A 80 13.16 0.18 -0.46
N THR A 81 12.07 -0.54 -0.70
CA THR A 81 10.83 0.06 -1.21
C THR A 81 10.26 1.05 -0.21
N LEU A 82 10.20 0.74 1.09
CA LEU A 82 9.75 1.69 2.10
C LEU A 82 10.59 2.98 2.06
N ASP A 83 11.92 2.87 2.02
CA ASP A 83 12.82 4.03 1.98
C ASP A 83 12.73 4.81 0.64
N LEU A 84 12.25 4.18 -0.43
CA LEU A 84 12.07 4.81 -1.75
C LEU A 84 10.80 5.65 -1.82
N LEU A 85 9.73 5.28 -1.11
CA LEU A 85 8.41 5.89 -1.24
C LEU A 85 8.39 7.43 -1.13
N PRO A 86 9.11 8.08 -0.19
CA PRO A 86 9.11 9.54 -0.07
C PRO A 86 9.66 10.27 -1.29
N SER A 87 10.44 9.59 -2.14
CA SER A 87 11.03 10.17 -3.35
C SER A 87 10.12 10.07 -4.59
N LEU A 88 9.04 9.29 -4.53
CA LEU A 88 8.16 9.07 -5.68
C LEU A 88 7.13 10.20 -5.77
N ASP A 89 7.04 10.87 -6.92
CA ASP A 89 6.03 11.90 -7.17
C ASP A 89 4.68 11.28 -7.59
N THR A 90 4.10 10.53 -6.66
CA THR A 90 2.77 9.94 -6.72
C THR A 90 2.17 9.87 -5.32
N ARG A 91 0.85 9.72 -5.23
CA ARG A 91 0.16 9.49 -3.95
C ARG A 91 0.50 8.10 -3.44
N THR A 92 0.91 8.00 -2.18
CA THR A 92 1.35 6.74 -1.59
C THR A 92 0.44 6.27 -0.46
N VAL A 93 0.18 4.96 -0.43
CA VAL A 93 -0.61 4.31 0.62
C VAL A 93 0.15 3.12 1.14
N ILE A 94 0.35 3.06 2.46
CA ILE A 94 0.72 1.83 3.13
C ILE A 94 -0.55 1.11 3.56
N ARG A 95 -0.73 -0.15 3.14
CA ARG A 95 -1.86 -0.97 3.55
C ARG A 95 -1.40 -2.10 4.44
N HIS A 96 -1.70 -2.01 5.73
CA HIS A 96 -1.46 -3.08 6.68
C HIS A 96 -2.58 -4.13 6.57
N THR A 97 -2.20 -5.39 6.43
CA THR A 97 -3.16 -6.52 6.48
C THR A 97 -3.09 -7.16 7.85
N MET A 98 -4.08 -6.85 8.70
CA MET A 98 -4.07 -7.17 10.13
C MET A 98 -4.68 -8.54 10.41
N VAL A 99 -3.88 -9.42 11.00
CA VAL A 99 -4.22 -10.80 11.35
C VAL A 99 -3.91 -10.99 12.84
N LYS A 100 -4.95 -11.23 13.64
CA LYS A 100 -4.80 -11.48 15.08
C LYS A 100 -3.87 -12.67 15.35
N ASN A 101 -3.07 -12.55 16.39
CA ASN A 101 -2.12 -13.57 16.85
C ASN A 101 -1.03 -13.93 15.81
N VAL A 102 -0.85 -13.10 14.79
CA VAL A 102 0.17 -13.29 13.75
C VAL A 102 1.00 -12.01 13.58
N ASN A 103 0.36 -10.90 13.19
CA ASN A 103 1.05 -9.66 12.87
C ASN A 103 0.36 -8.41 13.44
N PHE A 104 -0.57 -8.59 14.38
CA PHE A 104 -1.38 -7.54 15.01
C PHE A 104 -1.34 -7.67 16.54
N PRO A 105 -1.06 -6.59 17.32
CA PRO A 105 -0.98 -5.20 16.87
C PRO A 105 0.42 -4.65 16.50
N PHE A 106 1.54 -5.08 17.10
CA PHE A 106 2.93 -4.65 16.74
C PHE A 106 3.10 -3.14 16.46
N TYR A 107 2.60 -2.28 17.37
CA TYR A 107 2.56 -0.83 17.14
C TYR A 107 3.92 -0.20 16.85
N ASP A 108 4.98 -0.61 17.57
CA ASP A 108 6.31 0.00 17.46
C ASP A 108 6.95 -0.30 16.10
N GLU A 109 6.76 -1.53 15.63
CA GLU A 109 7.27 -1.99 14.35
C GLU A 109 6.55 -1.33 13.17
N TYR A 110 5.21 -1.25 13.21
CA TYR A 110 4.45 -0.52 12.18
C TYR A 110 4.81 0.97 12.17
N GLU A 111 4.86 1.64 13.33
CA GLU A 111 5.25 3.04 13.41
C GLU A 111 6.63 3.27 12.77
N LYS A 112 7.61 2.42 13.07
CA LYS A 112 8.96 2.52 12.50
C LYS A 112 8.95 2.38 10.97
N MET A 113 8.18 1.46 10.42
CA MET A 113 8.05 1.29 8.97
C MET A 113 7.34 2.48 8.33
N ASP A 114 6.24 2.93 8.91
CA ASP A 114 5.41 4.00 8.37
C ASP A 114 6.14 5.35 8.42
N ARG A 115 6.95 5.62 9.46
CA ARG A 115 7.80 6.83 9.50
C ARG A 115 8.86 6.85 8.41
N ARG A 116 9.38 5.68 8.00
CA ARG A 116 10.36 5.58 6.91
C ARG A 116 9.70 5.75 5.55
N ALA A 117 8.54 5.13 5.38
CA ALA A 117 7.74 5.21 4.16
C ALA A 117 7.10 6.59 3.93
N ASP A 118 6.83 7.31 5.01
CA ASP A 118 6.23 8.64 5.05
C ASP A 118 4.98 8.81 4.15
N PRO A 119 4.03 7.85 4.13
CA PRO A 119 2.98 7.80 3.12
C PRO A 119 1.92 8.89 3.33
N ASP A 120 1.17 9.21 2.27
CA ASP A 120 0.02 10.12 2.38
C ASP A 120 -1.11 9.50 3.21
N PHE A 121 -1.32 8.18 3.08
CA PHE A 121 -2.36 7.42 3.76
C PHE A 121 -1.83 6.11 4.32
N ILE A 122 -2.43 5.68 5.44
CA ILE A 122 -2.24 4.34 5.99
C ILE A 122 -3.61 3.70 6.15
N GLU A 123 -3.79 2.53 5.54
CA GLU A 123 -5.00 1.70 5.64
C GLU A 123 -4.71 0.48 6.52
N SER A 124 -5.32 0.43 7.70
CA SER A 124 -5.34 -0.77 8.52
C SER A 124 -6.55 -1.61 8.12
N LYS A 125 -6.32 -2.76 7.49
CA LYS A 125 -7.39 -3.65 7.04
C LYS A 125 -7.34 -4.98 7.75
N GLY A 126 -8.41 -5.31 8.47
CA GLY A 126 -8.62 -6.59 9.10
C GLY A 126 -8.72 -7.74 8.09
N TYR A 127 -8.06 -8.84 8.41
CA TYR A 127 -8.21 -10.10 7.70
C TYR A 127 -9.66 -10.58 7.75
N VAL A 128 -10.13 -11.09 6.61
CA VAL A 128 -11.43 -11.75 6.46
C VAL A 128 -11.18 -13.16 5.96
N HIS A 129 -11.81 -14.14 6.61
CA HIS A 129 -11.63 -15.55 6.31
C HIS A 129 -12.31 -15.96 4.99
N VAL A 130 -11.63 -15.67 3.89
CA VAL A 130 -12.06 -16.00 2.51
C VAL A 130 -10.87 -16.41 1.65
N GLY A 131 -11.13 -17.20 0.60
CA GLY A 131 -10.11 -17.60 -0.40
C GLY A 131 -9.06 -18.57 0.15
N GLN A 132 -7.85 -18.55 -0.44
CA GLN A 132 -6.77 -19.50 -0.11
C GLN A 132 -6.25 -19.40 1.33
N SER A 133 -6.56 -18.32 2.04
CA SER A 133 -6.20 -18.13 3.44
C SER A 133 -6.98 -19.04 4.39
N ALA A 134 -8.15 -19.55 3.98
CA ALA A 134 -8.99 -20.39 4.82
C ALA A 134 -8.36 -21.74 5.20
N GLY A 135 -7.38 -22.20 4.41
CA GLY A 135 -6.60 -23.41 4.72
C GLY A 135 -5.46 -23.18 5.71
N ARG A 136 -5.16 -21.94 6.11
CA ARG A 136 -4.01 -21.58 6.96
C ARG A 136 -4.38 -20.80 8.22
N LEU A 137 -5.46 -20.01 8.17
CA LEU A 137 -5.90 -19.13 9.24
C LEU A 137 -7.33 -19.47 9.66
N SER A 138 -7.64 -19.32 10.94
CA SER A 138 -8.99 -19.55 11.48
C SER A 138 -9.79 -18.24 11.58
N TYR A 139 -11.08 -18.36 11.90
CA TYR A 139 -11.93 -17.20 12.19
C TYR A 139 -11.42 -16.37 13.37
N GLU A 140 -10.75 -16.99 14.33
CA GLU A 140 -10.17 -16.32 15.51
C GLU A 140 -9.04 -15.34 15.13
N ASN A 141 -8.44 -15.54 13.96
CA ASN A 141 -7.43 -14.63 13.42
C ASN A 141 -8.04 -13.34 12.83
N MET A 142 -9.36 -13.21 12.76
CA MET A 142 -10.04 -12.02 12.24
C MET A 142 -10.19 -10.95 13.33
N PRO A 143 -9.52 -9.78 13.24
CA PRO A 143 -9.77 -8.67 14.15
C PRO A 143 -11.18 -8.10 13.97
N THR A 144 -11.78 -7.60 15.04
CA THR A 144 -13.03 -6.85 15.01
C THR A 144 -12.78 -5.48 14.38
N HIS A 145 -13.85 -4.82 13.93
CA HIS A 145 -13.72 -3.45 13.43
C HIS A 145 -13.24 -2.48 14.52
N GLU A 146 -13.72 -2.67 15.76
CA GLU A 146 -13.31 -1.85 16.92
C GLU A 146 -11.81 -1.93 17.18
N GLU A 147 -11.20 -3.12 17.10
CA GLU A 147 -9.76 -3.28 17.26
C GLU A 147 -8.97 -2.61 16.13
N ILE A 148 -9.49 -2.65 14.89
CA ILE A 148 -8.88 -1.95 13.74
C ILE A 148 -8.96 -0.42 13.91
N MET A 149 -10.07 0.08 14.44
CA MET A 149 -10.25 1.49 14.76
C MET A 149 -9.32 1.94 15.89
N GLU A 150 -9.24 1.19 16.98
CA GLU A 150 -8.35 1.46 18.11
C GLU A 150 -6.89 1.48 17.67
N PHE A 151 -6.49 0.49 16.86
CA PHE A 151 -5.14 0.42 16.32
C PHE A 151 -4.82 1.64 15.45
N SER A 152 -5.70 1.97 14.51
CA SER A 152 -5.52 3.10 13.60
C SER A 152 -5.48 4.44 14.34
N SER A 153 -6.35 4.65 15.33
CA SER A 153 -6.37 5.85 16.16
C SER A 153 -5.07 6.01 16.96
N THR A 154 -4.58 4.91 17.53
CA THR A 154 -3.31 4.90 18.28
C THR A 154 -2.13 5.20 17.37
N LEU A 155 -2.07 4.55 16.20
CA LEU A 155 -1.02 4.79 15.21
C LEU A 155 -1.05 6.23 14.68
N ALA A 156 -2.24 6.78 14.43
CA ALA A 156 -2.41 8.17 14.02
C ALA A 156 -1.80 9.16 15.03
N LYS A 157 -2.10 8.98 16.32
CA LYS A 157 -1.52 9.81 17.40
C LYS A 157 0.00 9.71 17.45
N ARG A 158 0.55 8.51 17.28
CA ARG A 158 2.00 8.28 17.28
C ARG A 158 2.67 8.98 16.10
N LEU A 159 2.10 8.84 14.89
CA LEU A 159 2.67 9.40 13.66
C LEU A 159 2.39 10.90 13.46
N GLY A 160 1.41 11.47 14.17
CA GLY A 160 0.92 12.83 13.91
C GLY A 160 -0.01 12.91 12.69
N TYR A 161 -0.71 11.81 12.40
CA TYR A 161 -1.68 11.69 11.31
C TYR A 161 -3.09 11.90 11.88
N PHE A 162 -4.07 12.02 10.99
CA PHE A 162 -5.47 12.23 11.34
C PHE A 162 -6.33 11.03 10.92
N GLU A 163 -7.27 10.64 11.77
CA GLU A 163 -8.34 9.72 11.38
C GLU A 163 -9.13 10.32 10.22
N TYR A 164 -9.35 9.53 9.16
CA TYR A 164 -9.95 10.04 7.93
C TYR A 164 -11.27 9.34 7.58
N ALA A 165 -11.27 8.00 7.54
CA ALA A 165 -12.45 7.23 7.17
C ALA A 165 -12.36 5.79 7.66
N ASP A 166 -13.50 5.13 7.81
CA ASP A 166 -13.59 3.71 8.11
C ASP A 166 -14.78 3.05 7.41
N ARG A 167 -14.75 1.72 7.28
CA ARG A 167 -15.87 0.91 6.79
C ARG A 167 -15.97 -0.39 7.58
N PHE A 168 -17.04 -0.51 8.37
CA PHE A 168 -17.30 -1.66 9.24
C PHE A 168 -17.34 -2.99 8.47
N GLU A 169 -18.05 -3.04 7.34
CA GLU A 169 -18.23 -4.27 6.54
C GLU A 169 -16.92 -4.80 5.97
N SER A 170 -15.97 -3.89 5.70
CA SER A 170 -14.64 -4.22 5.17
C SER A 170 -13.57 -4.31 6.25
N ARG A 171 -13.92 -4.07 7.53
CA ARG A 171 -13.01 -4.03 8.68
C ARG A 171 -11.77 -3.20 8.41
N VAL A 172 -11.97 -2.00 7.86
CA VAL A 172 -10.88 -1.14 7.43
C VAL A 172 -11.02 0.24 8.04
N ALA A 173 -9.90 0.80 8.47
CA ALA A 173 -9.77 2.18 8.90
C ALA A 173 -8.61 2.82 8.14
N MET A 174 -8.75 4.10 7.84
CA MET A 174 -7.78 4.91 7.11
C MET A 174 -7.42 6.14 7.92
N ILE A 175 -6.12 6.39 8.02
CA ILE A 175 -5.55 7.61 8.57
C ILE A 175 -4.79 8.34 7.47
N ALA A 176 -4.80 9.67 7.51
CA ALA A 176 -4.22 10.52 6.47
C ALA A 176 -3.25 11.51 7.10
N LYS A 177 -2.14 11.77 6.41
CA LYS A 177 -1.18 12.80 6.79
C LYS A 177 -1.78 14.19 6.65
N ASN A 178 -2.44 14.42 5.50
CA ASN A 178 -3.06 15.68 5.10
C ASN A 178 -4.50 15.40 4.58
N PRO A 179 -5.52 15.32 5.45
CA PRO A 179 -6.90 14.96 5.10
C PRO A 179 -7.53 15.80 3.99
N GLU A 180 -7.14 17.06 3.87
CA GLU A 180 -7.61 17.99 2.84
C GLU A 180 -7.21 17.55 1.43
N ASN A 181 -6.11 16.80 1.30
CA ASN A 181 -5.60 16.28 0.04
C ASN A 181 -6.12 14.87 -0.27
N ALA A 182 -7.08 14.35 0.50
CA ALA A 182 -7.56 12.98 0.35
C ALA A 182 -8.40 12.75 -0.91
N LYS A 183 -9.09 13.79 -1.41
CA LYS A 183 -9.86 13.70 -2.65
C LYS A 183 -8.94 13.86 -3.86
N ILE A 184 -9.07 12.93 -4.81
CA ILE A 184 -8.38 13.02 -6.09
C ILE A 184 -9.22 13.88 -7.04
N ASN A 185 -8.62 14.97 -7.54
CA ASN A 185 -9.15 15.66 -8.71
C ASN A 185 -8.67 14.92 -9.97
N ILE A 186 -9.58 14.17 -10.59
CA ILE A 186 -9.26 13.27 -11.71
C ILE A 186 -8.68 14.05 -12.89
N ASP A 187 -9.30 15.17 -13.26
CA ASP A 187 -8.89 15.94 -14.42
C ASP A 187 -7.49 16.53 -14.21
N GLU A 188 -7.23 17.11 -13.05
CA GLU A 188 -5.91 17.66 -12.71
C GLU A 188 -4.82 16.59 -12.70
N GLU A 189 -5.10 15.41 -12.14
CA GLU A 189 -4.11 14.32 -12.06
C GLU A 189 -3.78 13.73 -13.44
N ILE A 190 -4.80 13.56 -14.29
CA ILE A 190 -4.61 13.12 -15.67
C ILE A 190 -3.79 14.16 -16.45
N GLN A 191 -4.12 15.45 -16.35
CA GLN A 191 -3.36 16.51 -17.03
C GLN A 191 -1.92 16.60 -16.52
N LYS A 192 -1.70 16.49 -15.19
CA LYS A 192 -0.36 16.44 -14.57
C LYS A 192 0.47 15.31 -15.19
N THR A 193 -0.12 14.11 -15.30
CA THR A 193 0.58 12.94 -15.82
C THR A 193 0.86 13.05 -17.33
N LEU A 194 -0.10 13.51 -18.13
CA LEU A 194 0.09 13.71 -19.57
C LEU A 194 1.20 14.72 -19.86
N LYS A 195 1.23 15.84 -19.14
CA LYS A 195 2.28 16.86 -19.28
C LYS A 195 3.69 16.31 -18.98
N LYS A 196 3.81 15.42 -17.99
CA LYS A 196 5.10 14.76 -17.69
C LYS A 196 5.53 13.81 -18.79
N LEU A 197 4.59 13.07 -19.39
CA LEU A 197 4.88 12.17 -20.49
C LEU A 197 5.37 12.92 -21.74
N GLU A 198 4.74 14.05 -22.06
CA GLU A 198 5.17 14.94 -23.15
C GLU A 198 6.60 15.44 -22.93
N LEU A 199 6.93 15.94 -21.72
CA LEU A 199 8.27 16.41 -21.38
C LEU A 199 9.36 15.32 -21.38
N SER A 200 8.98 14.04 -21.27
CA SER A 200 9.92 12.90 -21.32
C SER A 200 10.13 12.32 -22.71
N SER A 201 9.41 12.84 -23.71
CA SER A 201 9.48 12.41 -25.11
C SER A 201 10.43 13.27 -25.97
N ASP A 202 11.00 14.32 -25.38
CA ASP A 202 12.03 15.22 -25.95
C ASP A 202 13.44 14.84 -25.46
#